data_AF-A0A957Y5T5-F1
#
_entry.id   AF-A0A957Y5T5-F1
#
_cell.length_a   1.000
_cell.length_b   1.000
_cell.length_c   1.000
_cell.angle_alpha   90.00
_cell.angle_beta   90.00
_cell.angle_gamma   90.00
#
_symmetry.space_group_name_H-M   'P 1'
#
loop_
_entity.id
_entity.type
_entity.pdbx_description
1 polymer ?
#
loop_
_entity_poly.entity_id
_entity_poly.type
_entity_poly.pdbx_seq_one_letter_code
_entity_poly.pdbx_strand_id
1 'polypeptide(L)'
;HLSRIFGLFAERGVRIELMQNSAVAFSVVVDDTVRARDLIERLRQEFEVLYNEGCELLTVRHFDEATLKRLTNDREVLVEQRSRVTARFVLR
;
A
#
# COMPACT_ATOMS: atom_id res chain seq x y z
N HIS A 1 4.28 9.65 16.75
CA HIS A 1 3.41 9.75 15.55
C HIS A 1 3.08 8.39 14.95
N LEU A 2 4.05 7.59 14.49
CA LEU A 2 3.76 6.25 13.92
C LEU A 2 3.02 5.29 14.87
N SER A 3 3.36 5.30 16.17
CA SER A 3 2.64 4.50 17.18
C SER A 3 1.15 4.81 17.24
N ARG A 4 0.77 6.08 17.08
CA ARG A 4 -0.64 6.52 17.03
C ARG A 4 -1.34 6.00 15.79
N ILE A 5 -0.70 6.11 14.63
CA ILE A 5 -1.23 5.58 13.37
C ILE A 5 -1.45 4.06 13.51
N PHE A 6 -0.44 3.31 13.95
CA PHE A 6 -0.58 1.86 14.15
C PHE A 6 -1.66 1.49 15.17
N GLY A 7 -1.83 2.28 16.23
CA GLY A 7 -2.92 2.12 17.18
C GLY A 7 -4.29 2.19 16.50
N LEU A 8 -4.51 3.19 15.64
CA LEU A 8 -5.76 3.34 14.89
C LEU A 8 -6.00 2.18 13.92
N PHE A 9 -4.97 1.68 13.25
CA PHE A 9 -5.06 0.48 12.40
C PHE A 9 -5.50 -0.75 13.22
N ALA A 10 -4.89 -0.96 14.38
CA ALA A 10 -5.21 -2.07 15.28
C ALA A 10 -6.63 -1.97 15.86
N GLU A 11 -7.02 -0.78 16.34
CA GLU A 11 -8.36 -0.49 16.88
C GLU A 11 -9.46 -0.78 15.86
N ARG A 12 -9.22 -0.45 14.57
CA ARG A 12 -10.19 -0.67 13.49
C ARG A 12 -10.06 -2.05 12.83
N GLY A 13 -9.05 -2.84 13.20
CA GLY A 13 -8.79 -4.15 12.61
C GLY A 13 -8.53 -4.08 11.10
N VAL A 14 -7.85 -3.02 10.64
CA VAL A 14 -7.46 -2.86 9.23
C VAL A 14 -6.06 -3.43 9.05
N ARG A 15 -5.93 -4.38 8.14
CA ARG A 15 -4.65 -5.02 7.81
C ARG A 15 -3.90 -4.18 6.77
N ILE A 16 -2.60 -4.01 7.00
CA ILE A 16 -1.68 -3.37 6.06
C ILE A 16 -1.08 -4.46 5.17
N GLU A 17 -1.30 -4.38 3.86
CA GLU A 17 -0.76 -5.34 2.90
C GLU A 17 0.65 -4.97 2.43
N LEU A 18 0.90 -3.67 2.28
CA LEU A 18 2.20 -3.10 1.91
C LEU A 18 2.44 -1.85 2.74
N MET A 19 3.69 -1.64 3.14
CA MET A 19 4.11 -0.46 3.88
C MET A 19 5.37 0.12 3.25
N GLN A 20 5.39 1.44 3.08
CA GLN A 20 6.58 2.22 2.77
C GLN A 20 6.71 3.38 3.75
N ASN A 21 7.87 3.43 4.41
CA ASN A 21 8.21 4.48 5.36
C ASN A 21 9.34 5.30 4.77
N SER A 22 9.17 6.62 4.70
CA SER A 22 10.25 7.57 4.43
C SER A 22 10.49 8.45 5.65
N ALA A 23 11.47 9.36 5.56
CA ALA A 23 11.72 10.34 6.62
C ALA A 23 10.54 11.33 6.82
N VAL A 24 9.68 11.47 5.82
CA VAL A 24 8.64 12.52 5.77
C VAL A 24 7.23 11.99 5.56
N ALA A 25 7.07 10.76 5.07
CA ALA A 25 5.79 10.19 4.70
C ALA A 25 5.67 8.72 5.10
N PHE A 26 4.45 8.33 5.42
CA PHE A 26 4.04 6.97 5.70
C PHE A 26 2.98 6.58 4.68
N SER A 27 3.31 5.61 3.82
CA SER A 27 2.42 5.13 2.76
C SER A 27 2.08 3.66 3.00
N VAL A 28 0.80 3.32 2.86
CA VAL A 28 0.31 1.96 3.04
C VAL A 28 -0.67 1.56 1.95
N VAL A 29 -0.72 0.27 1.69
CA VAL A 29 -1.77 -0.36 0.87
C VAL A 29 -2.65 -1.18 1.80
N VAL A 30 -3.95 -1.00 1.65
CA VAL A 30 -4.99 -1.68 2.41
C VAL A 30 -6.09 -2.12 1.46
N ASP A 31 -6.84 -3.15 1.84
CA ASP A 31 -8.05 -3.50 1.12
C ASP A 31 -9.12 -2.41 1.32
N ASP A 32 -9.84 -2.09 0.25
CA ASP A 32 -10.95 -1.15 0.28
C ASP A 32 -12.17 -1.76 0.99
N THR A 33 -12.19 -1.58 2.30
CA THR A 33 -13.26 -2.04 3.18
C THR A 33 -13.92 -0.86 3.88
N VAL A 34 -15.14 -1.06 4.38
CA VAL A 34 -15.83 -0.05 5.20
C VAL A 34 -14.98 0.39 6.39
N ARG A 35 -14.23 -0.54 7.00
CA ARG A 35 -13.30 -0.26 8.11
C ARG A 35 -12.12 0.60 7.68
N ALA A 36 -11.58 0.37 6.49
CA ALA A 36 -10.50 1.19 5.94
C ALA A 36 -10.96 2.62 5.64
N ARG A 37 -12.17 2.79 5.08
CA ARG A 37 -12.75 4.11 4.82
C ARG A 37 -13.01 4.90 6.12
N ASP A 38 -13.55 4.25 7.14
CA ASP A 38 -13.73 4.85 8.47
C ASP A 38 -12.39 5.19 9.16
N LEU A 39 -11.37 4.35 8.96
CA LEU A 39 -10.01 4.64 9.43
C LEU A 39 -9.42 5.89 8.76
N ILE A 40 -9.63 6.08 7.46
CA ILE A 40 -9.19 7.29 6.73
C ILE A 40 -9.81 8.54 7.36
N GLU A 41 -11.12 8.53 7.63
CA GLU A 41 -11.80 9.67 8.27
C GLU A 41 -11.25 9.96 9.67
N ARG A 42 -10.88 8.93 10.43
CA ARG A 42 -10.26 9.11 11.75
C ARG A 42 -8.84 9.66 11.64
N LEU A 43 -8.04 9.17 10.69
CA LEU A 43 -6.68 9.66 10.46
C LEU A 43 -6.67 11.13 10.02
N ARG A 44 -7.63 11.55 9.19
CA ARG A 44 -7.79 12.93 8.71
C ARG A 44 -7.98 13.97 9.82
N GLN A 45 -8.39 13.56 11.02
CA GLN A 45 -8.55 14.45 12.17
C GLN A 45 -7.20 14.85 12.78
N GLU A 46 -6.15 14.05 12.59
CA GLU A 46 -4.84 14.23 13.22
C GLU A 46 -3.71 14.38 12.19
N PHE A 47 -3.93 13.99 10.93
CA PHE A 47 -2.92 13.93 9.88
C PHE A 47 -3.46 14.40 8.52
N GLU A 48 -2.58 14.88 7.66
CA GLU A 48 -2.88 15.02 6.24
C GLU A 48 -2.91 13.63 5.58
N VAL A 49 -4.04 13.25 5.00
CA VAL A 49 -4.23 11.93 4.39
C VAL A 49 -4.57 12.09 2.92
N LEU A 50 -3.64 11.61 2.07
CA LEU A 50 -3.80 11.49 0.62
C LEU A 50 -3.90 10.00 0.26
N TYR A 51 -4.75 9.64 -0.69
CA TYR A 51 -4.89 8.26 -1.13
C TYR A 51 -5.31 8.14 -2.60
N ASN A 52 -5.10 6.96 -3.17
CA ASN A 52 -5.52 6.58 -4.52
C ASN A 52 -6.51 5.42 -4.43
N GLU A 53 -7.56 5.46 -5.24
CA GLU A 53 -8.53 4.38 -5.40
C GLU A 53 -8.28 3.63 -6.72
N GLY A 54 -8.85 2.42 -6.84
CA GLY A 54 -8.72 1.61 -8.05
C GLY A 54 -7.34 0.98 -8.24
N CYS A 55 -6.56 0.89 -7.16
CA CYS A 55 -5.23 0.27 -7.19
C CYS A 55 -5.31 -1.25 -7.05
N GLU A 56 -4.35 -1.95 -7.65
CA GLU A 56 -4.15 -3.39 -7.48
C GLU A 56 -2.75 -3.66 -6.93
N LEU A 57 -2.66 -4.55 -5.93
CA LEU A 57 -1.38 -5.03 -5.41
C LEU A 57 -0.99 -6.36 -6.06
N LEU A 58 -0.09 -6.31 -7.03
CA LEU A 58 0.50 -7.49 -7.65
C LEU A 58 1.69 -7.97 -6.79
N THR A 59 1.69 -9.24 -6.37
CA THR A 59 2.84 -9.86 -5.67
C THR A 59 3.35 -11.07 -6.47
N VAL A 60 4.56 -10.99 -7.00
CA VAL A 60 5.21 -12.04 -7.80
C VAL A 60 6.39 -12.61 -7.03
N ARG A 61 6.46 -13.94 -6.90
CA ARG A 61 7.58 -14.67 -6.28
C ARG A 61 8.39 -15.39 -7.36
N HIS A 62 9.69 -15.57 -7.10
CA HIS A 62 10.66 -16.20 -8.00
C HIS A 62 10.57 -15.64 -9.43
N PHE A 63 10.48 -14.32 -9.52
CA PHE A 63 10.26 -13.63 -10.79
C PHE A 63 11.51 -13.64 -11.67
N ASP A 64 11.29 -13.47 -12.96
CA ASP A 64 12.29 -13.00 -13.92
C ASP A 64 11.83 -11.65 -14.51
N GLU A 65 12.76 -10.87 -15.05
CA GLU A 65 12.47 -9.53 -15.57
C GLU A 65 11.49 -9.53 -16.76
N ALA A 66 11.47 -10.60 -17.57
CA ALA A 66 10.55 -10.70 -18.70
C ALA A 66 9.10 -10.90 -18.21
N THR A 67 8.91 -11.73 -17.18
CA THR A 67 7.63 -11.96 -16.51
C THR A 67 7.14 -10.68 -15.86
N LEU A 68 8.00 -9.95 -15.14
CA LEU A 68 7.62 -8.68 -14.53
C LEU A 68 7.16 -7.67 -15.56
N LYS A 69 7.95 -7.46 -16.62
CA LYS A 69 7.63 -6.51 -17.69
C LYS A 69 6.28 -6.82 -18.34
N ARG A 70 5.96 -8.11 -18.54
CA ARG A 70 4.68 -8.54 -19.10
C ARG A 70 3.51 -8.26 -18.15
N LEU A 71 3.68 -8.49 -16.86
CA LEU A 71 2.62 -8.31 -15.85
C LEU A 71 2.33 -6.84 -15.52
N THR A 72 3.31 -5.96 -15.70
CA THR A 72 3.16 -4.52 -15.48
C THR A 72 3.00 -3.73 -16.79
N ASN A 73 2.92 -4.39 -17.95
CA ASN A 73 2.80 -3.70 -19.23
C ASN A 73 1.49 -2.92 -19.30
N ASP A 74 1.52 -1.74 -19.92
CA ASP A 74 0.36 -0.87 -20.15
C ASP A 74 -0.38 -0.42 -18.87
N ARG A 75 0.27 -0.50 -17.71
CA ARG A 75 -0.26 -0.08 -16.41
C ARG A 75 0.62 0.96 -15.76
N GLU A 76 0.02 1.86 -15.00
CA GLU A 76 0.76 2.83 -14.22
C GLU A 76 1.32 2.15 -12.96
N VAL A 77 2.64 2.20 -12.78
CA VAL A 77 3.30 1.68 -11.58
C VAL A 77 3.41 2.81 -10.55
N LEU A 78 2.59 2.76 -9.50
CA LEU A 78 2.61 3.74 -8.41
C LEU A 78 3.70 3.42 -7.39
N VAL A 79 3.88 2.13 -7.10
CA VAL A 79 4.88 1.65 -6.14
C VAL A 79 5.51 0.39 -6.69
N GLU A 80 6.84 0.32 -6.62
CA GLU A 80 7.61 -0.87 -6.89
C GLU A 80 8.45 -1.23 -5.65
N GLN A 81 8.34 -2.47 -5.18
CA GLN A 81 9.18 -3.01 -4.11
C GLN A 81 9.73 -4.38 -4.52
N ARG A 82 11.06 -4.48 -4.64
CA ARG A 82 11.74 -5.73 -4.98
C ARG A 82 12.65 -6.21 -3.85
N SER A 83 12.63 -7.51 -3.61
CA SER A 83 13.67 -8.26 -2.91
C SER A 83 14.35 -9.22 -3.89
N ARG A 84 15.25 -10.07 -3.40
CA ARG A 84 15.93 -11.08 -4.23
C ARG A 84 14.99 -12.06 -4.94
N VAL A 85 13.82 -12.33 -4.36
CA VAL A 85 12.90 -13.37 -4.86
C VAL A 85 11.46 -12.92 -4.94
N THR A 86 11.12 -11.73 -4.46
CA THR A 86 9.74 -11.23 -4.48
C THR A 86 9.72 -9.81 -5.04
N ALA A 87 8.84 -9.57 -6.00
CA ALA A 87 8.51 -8.23 -6.46
C ALA A 87 7.05 -7.94 -6.14
N ARG A 88 6.78 -6.75 -5.62
CA ARG A 88 5.43 -6.24 -5.33
C ARG A 88 5.24 -4.94 -6.08
N PHE A 89 4.11 -4.80 -6.74
CA PHE A 89 3.75 -3.61 -7.49
C PHE A 89 2.37 -3.13 -7.06
N VAL A 90 2.26 -1.83 -6.81
CA VAL A 90 0.96 -1.16 -6.75
C VAL A 90 0.73 -0.55 -8.11
N LEU A 91 -0.30 -1.04 -8.76
CA LEU A 91 -0.57 -0.75 -10.16
C LEU A 91 -1.93 -0.05 -10.29
N ARG A 92 -2.06 0.83 -11.27
CA ARG A 92 -3.30 1.51 -11.64
C ARG A 92 -3.57 1.37 -13.15
#